data_AF-A0AAU7LBG0-F1
#
_entry.id   AF-A0AAU7LBG0-F1
#
_cell.length_a   1.000
_cell.length_b   1.000
_cell.length_c   1.000
_cell.angle_alpha   90.00
_cell.angle_beta   90.00
_cell.angle_gamma   90.00
#
_symmetry.space_group_name_H-M   'P 1'
#
loop_
_entity.id
_entity.type
_entity.pdbx_description
1 polymer ?
#
loop_
_entity_poly.entity_id
_entity_poly.type
_entity_poly.pdbx_seq_one_letter_code
_entity_poly.pdbx_strand_id
1 'polypeptide(L)'
;MMAQDFRFFDRLYQGFEAEYLVTSALFGAGLEAFKLPGDYGFDLLVSDQWRSTRSRTVAEPLCDTRMPFPYVLQVKSRRAQLSDIRLVEGVERRELEMKFSLKQHEYDLLVADERSFLVCVLFMPPDQRTVSVRPLTFWLTGAQLRNMHEREYLIASIDERGQPWLTLNVVYRFVPMIRRETLAQQLLEAWHPVKAHVAEDSALQNAYDESVAAFRARVARMLPDVVESGRAGAEYIAFRRREWDKEAGRFCEELTTPRMLESRQADLARIGLAPSDFPIDDTGIEHWLRVQKAVSKPNSAR
;
A
#
# COMPACT_ATOMS: atom_id res chain seq x y z
N MET A 1 34.72 9.59 -18.41
CA MET A 1 34.00 10.82 -18.03
C MET A 1 32.50 10.51 -17.92
N MET A 2 31.95 10.57 -16.70
CA MET A 2 30.59 11.04 -16.38
C MET A 2 29.34 10.22 -16.80
N ALA A 3 29.33 8.88 -16.71
CA ALA A 3 28.07 8.10 -16.81
C ALA A 3 27.48 7.70 -15.44
N GLN A 4 28.20 7.95 -14.35
CA GLN A 4 27.88 7.43 -13.01
C GLN A 4 27.00 8.35 -12.15
N ASP A 5 26.55 9.51 -12.64
CA ASP A 5 25.99 10.55 -11.75
C ASP A 5 24.51 10.94 -12.01
N PHE A 6 24.01 10.88 -13.25
CA PHE A 6 22.63 11.33 -13.52
C PHE A 6 21.56 10.50 -12.82
N ARG A 7 21.69 9.16 -12.82
CA ARG A 7 20.75 8.26 -12.11
C ARG A 7 20.83 8.41 -10.58
N PHE A 8 21.94 8.91 -10.06
CA PHE A 8 22.05 9.22 -8.64
C PHE A 8 21.27 10.49 -8.32
N PHE A 9 21.51 11.58 -9.06
CA PHE A 9 20.76 12.82 -8.91
C PHE A 9 19.26 12.63 -9.14
N ASP A 10 18.85 11.87 -10.15
CA ASP A 10 17.43 11.58 -10.39
C ASP A 10 16.78 10.94 -9.16
N ARG A 11 17.42 9.92 -8.57
CA ARG A 11 16.91 9.27 -7.35
C ARG A 11 16.88 10.22 -6.16
N LEU A 12 17.89 11.08 -6.03
CA LEU A 12 17.97 12.08 -4.96
C LEU A 12 16.84 13.11 -5.08
N TYR A 13 16.63 13.69 -6.26
CA TYR A 13 15.55 14.65 -6.50
C TYR A 13 14.16 14.01 -6.34
N GLN A 14 13.99 12.74 -6.72
CA GLN A 14 12.76 11.98 -6.45
C GLN A 14 12.52 11.75 -4.95
N GLY A 15 13.59 11.57 -4.16
CA GLY A 15 13.51 11.55 -2.70
C GLY A 15 13.00 12.89 -2.16
N PHE A 16 13.62 13.99 -2.59
CA PHE A 16 13.22 15.34 -2.18
C PHE A 16 11.78 15.67 -2.54
N GLU A 17 11.32 15.31 -3.74
CA GLU A 17 9.92 15.50 -4.12
C GLU A 17 8.96 14.80 -3.16
N ALA A 18 9.26 13.57 -2.75
CA ALA A 18 8.45 12.85 -1.78
C ALA A 18 8.46 13.51 -0.39
N GLU A 19 9.61 13.96 0.09
CA GLU A 19 9.72 14.69 1.36
C GLU A 19 8.91 15.99 1.35
N TYR A 20 8.99 16.78 0.28
CA TYR A 20 8.20 18.01 0.13
C TYR A 20 6.70 17.72 -0.01
N LEU A 21 6.34 16.61 -0.64
CA LEU A 21 4.95 16.17 -0.75
C LEU A 21 4.37 15.81 0.62
N VAL A 22 5.10 15.03 1.41
CA VAL A 22 4.72 14.69 2.80
C VAL A 22 4.63 15.96 3.65
N THR A 23 5.62 16.85 3.53
CA THR A 23 5.65 18.15 4.22
C THR A 23 4.40 18.98 3.89
N SER A 24 4.05 19.11 2.62
CA SER A 24 2.85 19.82 2.15
C SER A 24 1.56 19.21 2.71
N ALA A 25 1.45 17.88 2.69
CA ALA A 25 0.29 17.18 3.24
C ALA A 25 0.14 17.41 4.76
N LEU A 26 1.24 17.44 5.50
CA LEU A 26 1.24 17.72 6.95
C LEU A 26 0.81 19.17 7.24
N PHE A 27 1.31 20.14 6.47
CA PHE A 27 0.83 21.53 6.56
C PHE A 27 -0.66 21.64 6.25
N GLY A 28 -1.15 20.92 5.23
CA GLY A 28 -2.58 20.83 4.91
C GLY A 28 -3.42 20.23 6.05
N ALA A 29 -2.82 19.37 6.87
CA ALA A 29 -3.42 18.83 8.09
C ALA A 29 -3.27 19.73 9.33
N GLY A 30 -2.63 20.90 9.20
CA GLY A 30 -2.40 21.85 10.28
C GLY A 30 -1.22 21.51 11.19
N LEU A 31 -0.29 20.66 10.74
CA LEU A 31 0.96 20.33 11.44
C LEU A 31 2.13 21.06 10.77
N GLU A 32 3.11 21.50 11.54
CA GLU A 32 4.34 22.06 10.96
C GLU A 32 5.34 20.93 10.69
N ALA A 33 5.93 20.90 9.51
CA ALA A 33 6.95 19.93 9.14
C ALA A 33 8.21 20.62 8.63
N PHE A 34 9.36 20.21 9.15
CA PHE A 34 10.67 20.81 8.88
C PHE A 34 11.62 19.74 8.38
N LYS A 35 12.26 20.00 7.24
CA LYS A 35 13.34 19.16 6.75
C LYS A 35 14.59 19.34 7.61
N LEU A 36 15.19 18.23 8.02
CA LEU A 36 16.41 18.28 8.82
C LEU A 36 17.63 18.62 7.94
N PRO A 37 18.50 19.55 8.36
CA PRO A 37 19.66 19.98 7.58
C PRO A 37 20.82 18.98 7.55
N GLY A 38 20.72 17.86 8.29
CA GLY A 38 21.74 16.82 8.40
C GLY A 38 21.14 15.42 8.38
N ASP A 39 21.98 14.43 8.06
CA ASP A 39 21.61 13.01 8.06
C ASP A 39 21.62 12.46 9.49
N TYR A 40 20.54 12.73 10.22
CA TYR A 40 20.30 12.17 11.55
C TYR A 40 19.55 10.83 11.47
N GLY A 41 19.47 10.23 10.28
CA GLY A 41 18.67 9.04 10.00
C GLY A 41 17.16 9.27 9.95
N PHE A 42 16.72 10.53 9.91
CA PHE A 42 15.35 10.95 9.65
C PHE A 42 15.34 12.14 8.69
N ASP A 43 14.29 12.25 7.87
CA ASP A 43 14.18 13.28 6.84
C ASP A 43 13.43 14.52 7.37
N LEU A 44 12.37 14.31 8.17
CA LEU A 44 11.48 15.38 8.64
C LEU A 44 11.28 15.37 10.15
N LEU A 45 11.13 16.55 10.73
CA LEU A 45 10.67 16.79 12.09
C LEU A 45 9.30 17.47 12.04
N VAL A 46 8.33 16.96 12.79
CA VAL A 46 6.95 17.46 12.80
C VAL A 46 6.57 18.00 14.18
N SER A 47 5.93 19.16 14.22
CA SER A 47 5.37 19.76 15.42
C SER A 47 3.89 20.12 15.25
N ASP A 48 3.27 20.47 16.37
CA ASP A 48 1.92 21.04 16.46
C ASP A 48 1.95 22.32 17.31
N GLN A 49 3.00 23.12 17.10
CA GLN A 49 3.32 24.27 17.94
C GLN A 49 2.27 25.38 17.80
N TRP A 50 1.72 25.56 16.60
CA TRP A 50 0.65 26.51 16.32
C TRP A 50 -0.59 26.18 17.14
N ARG A 51 -1.08 24.92 17.09
CA ARG A 51 -2.24 24.49 17.87
C ARG A 51 -1.95 24.60 19.36
N SER A 52 -0.78 24.14 19.83
CA SER A 52 -0.36 24.27 21.22
C SER A 52 -0.40 25.72 21.73
N THR A 53 0.01 26.68 20.89
CA THR A 53 -0.01 28.11 21.24
C THR A 53 -1.44 28.68 21.27
N ARG A 54 -2.33 28.20 20.40
CA ARG A 54 -3.73 28.64 20.30
C ARG A 54 -4.67 27.99 21.33
N SER A 55 -4.46 26.72 21.66
CA SER A 55 -5.24 26.02 22.70
C SER A 55 -4.89 26.50 24.11
N ARG A 56 -3.72 27.13 24.31
CA ARG A 56 -3.43 27.87 25.55
C ARG A 56 -4.35 29.08 25.75
N THR A 57 -4.88 29.64 24.66
CA THR A 57 -5.80 30.80 24.70
C THR A 57 -7.27 30.41 24.64
N VAL A 58 -7.62 29.19 24.21
CA VAL A 58 -9.00 28.68 24.15
C VAL A 58 -9.04 27.29 24.77
N ALA A 59 -9.77 27.15 25.89
CA ALA A 59 -9.96 25.86 26.57
C ALA A 59 -10.90 24.94 25.76
N GLU A 60 -10.41 24.43 24.64
CA GLU A 60 -11.06 23.34 23.92
C GLU A 60 -10.62 21.99 24.50
N PRO A 61 -11.55 21.04 24.70
CA PRO A 61 -11.20 19.70 25.12
C PRO A 61 -10.36 19.03 24.04
N LEU A 62 -9.14 18.61 24.41
CA LEU A 62 -8.23 17.82 23.60
C LEU A 62 -8.88 16.46 23.27
N CYS A 63 -9.65 16.39 22.20
CA CYS A 63 -10.31 15.17 21.74
C CYS A 63 -9.44 14.33 20.79
N ASP A 64 -8.17 14.72 20.60
CA ASP A 64 -7.22 14.05 19.71
C ASP A 64 -6.26 13.21 20.58
N THR A 65 -6.52 11.91 20.73
CA THR A 65 -5.59 10.94 21.34
C THR A 65 -4.40 10.68 20.41
N ARG A 66 -3.65 11.75 20.13
CA ARG A 66 -2.39 11.69 19.38
C ARG A 66 -1.23 11.51 20.33
N MET A 67 -0.19 10.87 19.83
CA MET A 67 1.11 10.81 20.47
C MET A 67 1.66 12.23 20.69
N PRO A 68 2.40 12.46 21.77
CA PRO A 68 2.99 13.76 22.04
C PRO A 68 4.01 14.14 20.96
N PHE A 69 3.96 15.38 20.51
CA PHE A 69 4.95 15.98 19.61
C PHE A 69 6.30 16.21 20.31
N PRO A 70 7.42 16.32 19.57
CA PRO A 70 7.54 16.25 18.11
C PRO A 70 7.58 14.81 17.56
N TYR A 71 7.26 14.65 16.27
CA TYR A 71 7.47 13.40 15.53
C TYR A 71 8.70 13.50 14.65
N VAL A 72 9.37 12.38 14.43
CA VAL A 72 10.44 12.26 13.44
C VAL A 72 10.01 11.28 12.34
N LEU A 73 10.19 11.66 11.09
CA LEU A 73 9.73 10.89 9.94
C LEU A 73 10.92 10.48 9.06
N GLN A 74 11.00 9.20 8.74
CA GLN A 74 11.78 8.72 7.60
C GLN A 74 10.84 8.56 6.41
N VAL A 75 11.15 9.20 5.29
CA VAL A 75 10.40 9.12 4.03
C VAL A 75 11.10 8.15 3.08
N LYS A 76 10.35 7.21 2.53
CA LYS A 76 10.79 6.35 1.42
C LYS A 76 9.84 6.49 0.25
N SER A 77 10.37 6.59 -0.97
CA SER A 77 9.56 6.77 -2.17
C SER A 77 9.84 5.75 -3.26
N ARG A 78 8.81 5.45 -4.05
CA ARG A 78 8.87 4.61 -5.25
C ARG A 78 8.02 5.20 -6.35
N ARG A 79 8.42 4.98 -7.60
CA ARG A 79 7.65 5.33 -8.79
C ARG A 79 7.28 4.05 -9.51
N ALA A 80 6.00 3.85 -9.73
CA ALA A 80 5.50 2.72 -10.49
C ALA A 80 5.47 3.04 -11.99
N GLN A 81 5.73 2.03 -12.79
CA GLN A 81 5.52 2.03 -14.23
C GLN A 81 4.22 1.32 -14.57
N LEU A 82 3.67 1.60 -15.76
CA LEU A 82 2.46 0.91 -16.24
C LEU A 82 2.68 -0.61 -16.35
N SER A 83 3.90 -1.05 -16.66
CA SER A 83 4.28 -2.46 -16.72
C SER A 83 4.24 -3.17 -15.37
N ASP A 84 4.29 -2.43 -14.26
CA ASP A 84 4.27 -3.01 -12.91
C ASP A 84 2.84 -3.36 -12.46
N ILE A 85 1.82 -2.88 -13.21
CA ILE A 85 0.41 -3.11 -12.91
C ILE A 85 -0.05 -4.36 -13.65
N ARG A 86 -0.40 -5.40 -12.91
CA ARG A 86 -0.86 -6.68 -13.45
C ARG A 86 -2.30 -6.97 -13.05
N LEU A 87 -3.05 -7.62 -13.94
CA LEU A 87 -4.34 -8.21 -13.58
C LEU A 87 -4.08 -9.52 -12.84
N VAL A 88 -4.68 -9.68 -11.66
CA VAL A 88 -4.54 -10.91 -10.87
C VAL A 88 -5.74 -11.81 -11.09
N GLU A 89 -5.47 -13.01 -11.61
CA GLU A 89 -6.48 -14.04 -11.84
C GLU A 89 -7.09 -14.51 -10.51
N GLY A 90 -8.40 -14.77 -10.51
CA GLY A 90 -9.14 -15.21 -9.32
C GLY A 90 -9.53 -14.10 -8.32
N VAL A 91 -8.95 -12.90 -8.42
CA VAL A 91 -9.28 -11.75 -7.54
C VAL A 91 -10.05 -10.65 -8.28
N GLU A 92 -10.17 -10.76 -9.61
CA GLU A 92 -10.84 -9.78 -10.47
C GLU A 92 -10.35 -8.35 -10.18
N ARG A 93 -9.05 -8.18 -9.91
CA ARG A 93 -8.44 -6.90 -9.54
C ARG A 93 -7.09 -6.72 -10.22
N ARG A 94 -6.74 -5.47 -10.49
CA ARG A 94 -5.35 -5.12 -10.79
C ARG A 94 -4.58 -5.01 -9.47
N GLU A 95 -3.32 -5.45 -9.50
CA GLU A 95 -2.36 -5.27 -8.41
C GLU A 95 -1.13 -4.54 -8.95
N LEU A 96 -0.58 -3.67 -8.11
CA LEU A 96 0.73 -3.08 -8.26
C LEU A 96 1.58 -3.49 -7.06
N GLU A 97 2.67 -4.22 -7.30
CA GLU A 97 3.55 -4.70 -6.24
C GLU A 97 4.86 -3.92 -6.23
N MET A 98 5.22 -3.35 -5.09
CA MET A 98 6.37 -2.45 -4.93
C MET A 98 7.18 -2.83 -3.70
N LYS A 99 8.50 -2.64 -3.78
CA LYS A 99 9.44 -2.95 -2.71
C LYS A 99 10.01 -1.68 -2.10
N PHE A 100 9.71 -1.44 -0.83
CA PHE A 100 10.34 -0.37 -0.06
C PHE A 100 11.51 -0.95 0.72
N SER A 101 12.61 -0.22 0.75
CA SER A 101 13.88 -0.70 1.28
C SER A 101 14.34 0.21 2.41
N LEU A 102 14.74 -0.40 3.51
CA LEU A 102 15.26 0.25 4.70
C LEU A 102 16.65 -0.30 4.99
N LYS A 103 17.62 0.57 5.25
CA LYS A 103 18.89 0.13 5.80
C LYS A 103 18.68 -0.32 7.24
N GLN A 104 19.51 -1.25 7.72
CA GLN A 104 19.38 -1.74 9.10
C GLN A 104 19.39 -0.61 10.14
N HIS A 105 20.31 0.36 10.03
CA HIS A 105 20.37 1.47 10.98
C HIS A 105 19.14 2.39 10.94
N GLU A 106 18.50 2.57 9.78
CA GLU A 106 17.27 3.36 9.65
C GLU A 106 16.13 2.66 10.39
N TYR A 107 16.04 1.34 10.23
CA TYR A 107 15.10 0.52 10.98
C TYR A 107 15.35 0.60 12.49
N ASP A 108 16.60 0.47 12.92
CA ASP A 108 16.98 0.52 14.35
C ASP A 108 16.57 1.87 14.98
N LEU A 109 16.77 2.98 14.27
CA LEU A 109 16.32 4.32 14.69
C LEU A 109 14.79 4.42 14.74
N LEU A 110 14.10 3.91 13.72
CA LEU A 110 12.63 3.93 13.65
C LEU A 110 11.98 3.14 14.78
N VAL A 111 12.56 2.01 15.21
CA VAL A 111 11.98 1.18 16.28
C VAL A 111 12.43 1.57 17.69
N ALA A 112 13.43 2.45 17.81
CA ALA A 112 13.97 2.90 19.10
C ALA A 112 13.09 3.98 19.77
N ASP A 113 12.38 4.78 18.98
CA ASP A 113 11.50 5.85 19.48
C ASP A 113 10.05 5.62 19.03
N GLU A 114 9.13 5.76 19.96
CA GLU A 114 7.69 5.62 19.71
C GLU A 114 7.14 6.73 18.79
N ARG A 115 7.81 7.89 18.75
CA ARG A 115 7.45 9.08 17.95
C ARG A 115 8.09 9.06 16.56
N SER A 116 8.72 7.95 16.20
CA SER A 116 9.29 7.70 14.89
C SER A 116 8.28 7.04 13.97
N PHE A 117 8.18 7.56 12.75
CA PHE A 117 7.29 7.01 11.73
C PHE A 117 8.04 6.82 10.42
N LEU A 118 7.80 5.69 9.77
CA LEU A 118 8.12 5.49 8.37
C LEU A 118 6.96 5.98 7.53
N VAL A 119 7.22 6.88 6.59
CA VAL A 119 6.25 7.35 5.60
C VAL A 119 6.67 6.85 4.22
N CYS A 120 5.79 6.11 3.57
CA CYS A 120 6.03 5.55 2.24
C CYS A 120 5.17 6.26 1.20
N VAL A 121 5.82 6.78 0.16
CA VAL A 121 5.16 7.49 -0.95
C VAL A 121 5.31 6.67 -2.23
N LEU A 122 4.19 6.36 -2.87
CA LEU A 122 4.15 5.69 -4.16
C LEU A 122 3.57 6.63 -5.21
N PHE A 123 4.40 7.03 -6.17
CA PHE A 123 3.97 7.80 -7.33
C PHE A 123 3.41 6.85 -8.38
N MET A 124 2.12 7.00 -8.66
CA MET A 124 1.44 6.24 -9.69
C MET A 124 1.88 6.71 -11.09
N PRO A 125 1.90 5.81 -12.08
CA PRO A 125 2.10 6.23 -13.46
C PRO A 125 0.94 7.16 -13.88
N PRO A 126 1.19 8.11 -14.80
CA PRO A 126 0.14 8.99 -15.31
C PRO A 126 -0.98 8.17 -15.96
N ASP A 127 -2.20 8.34 -15.45
CA ASP A 127 -3.41 7.85 -16.10
C ASP A 127 -3.94 8.94 -17.04
N GLN A 128 -4.03 8.61 -18.33
CA GLN A 128 -4.56 9.49 -19.37
C GLN A 128 -6.00 9.98 -19.11
N ARG A 129 -6.72 9.32 -18.18
CA ARG A 129 -8.09 9.71 -17.77
C ARG A 129 -8.11 10.71 -16.62
N THR A 130 -6.98 10.93 -15.97
CA THR A 130 -6.86 11.79 -14.80
C THR A 130 -6.09 13.05 -15.13
N VAL A 131 -6.57 14.19 -14.65
CA VAL A 131 -5.90 15.49 -14.84
C VAL A 131 -4.64 15.61 -13.96
N SER A 132 -4.57 14.83 -12.88
CA SER A 132 -3.45 14.84 -11.94
C SER A 132 -3.16 13.44 -11.41
N VAL A 133 -1.87 13.11 -11.31
CA VAL A 133 -1.41 11.90 -10.62
C VAL A 133 -1.63 12.07 -9.13
N ARG A 134 -2.40 11.16 -8.52
CA ARG A 134 -2.53 11.08 -7.07
C ARG A 134 -1.43 10.18 -6.52
N PRO A 135 -0.45 10.70 -5.76
CA PRO A 135 0.47 9.85 -5.03
C PRO A 135 -0.30 9.10 -3.94
N LEU A 136 0.07 7.85 -3.72
CA LEU A 136 -0.40 7.07 -2.59
C LEU A 136 0.60 7.27 -1.45
N THR A 137 0.10 7.48 -0.24
CA THR A 137 0.94 7.65 0.93
C THR A 137 0.41 6.82 2.06
N PHE A 138 1.30 6.18 2.81
CA PHE A 138 0.95 5.53 4.05
C PHE A 138 2.06 5.66 5.08
N TRP A 139 1.72 5.47 6.35
CA TRP A 139 2.65 5.58 7.45
C TRP A 139 2.59 4.38 8.41
N LEU A 140 3.74 4.04 8.99
CA LEU A 140 3.92 2.95 9.95
C LEU A 140 4.70 3.47 11.16
N THR A 141 4.27 3.10 12.36
CA THR A 141 5.01 3.40 13.60
C THR A 141 6.19 2.45 13.81
N GLY A 142 7.17 2.86 14.63
CA GLY A 142 8.24 1.97 15.07
C GLY A 142 7.76 0.64 15.68
N ALA A 143 6.70 0.68 16.49
CA ALA A 143 6.09 -0.53 17.06
C ALA A 143 5.53 -1.48 15.99
N GLN A 144 4.87 -0.93 14.97
CA GLN A 144 4.36 -1.72 13.85
C GLN A 144 5.50 -2.32 13.03
N LEU A 145 6.56 -1.55 12.74
CA LEU A 145 7.74 -2.05 12.04
C LEU A 145 8.40 -3.22 12.79
N ARG A 146 8.54 -3.10 14.12
CA ARG A 146 9.04 -4.19 14.95
C ARG A 146 8.18 -5.45 14.83
N ASN A 147 6.87 -5.31 14.97
CA ASN A 147 5.96 -6.46 14.87
C ASN A 147 5.94 -7.08 13.46
N MET A 148 6.11 -6.26 12.41
CA MET A 148 6.21 -6.69 11.02
C MET A 148 7.52 -7.43 10.74
N HIS A 149 8.64 -6.98 11.33
CA HIS A 149 9.93 -7.67 11.26
C HIS A 149 9.88 -9.03 11.95
N GLU A 150 9.31 -9.10 13.15
CA GLU A 150 9.04 -10.35 13.88
C GLU A 150 8.13 -11.32 13.12
N ARG A 151 7.55 -10.96 11.99
CA ARG A 151 6.60 -11.82 11.24
C ARG A 151 6.93 -11.89 9.77
N GLU A 152 8.19 -11.60 9.42
CA GLU A 152 8.73 -11.71 8.06
C GLU A 152 8.00 -10.86 7.00
N TYR A 153 7.29 -9.81 7.42
CA TYR A 153 6.82 -8.78 6.48
C TYR A 153 7.98 -7.87 6.03
N LEU A 154 8.98 -7.70 6.90
CA LEU A 154 10.25 -7.06 6.57
C LEU A 154 11.30 -8.15 6.33
N ILE A 155 11.64 -8.36 5.07
CA ILE A 155 12.54 -9.43 4.65
C ILE A 155 13.98 -8.93 4.71
N ALA A 156 14.79 -9.58 5.56
CA ALA A 156 16.21 -9.30 5.65
C ALA A 156 16.97 -9.83 4.43
N SER A 157 17.87 -9.01 3.93
CA SER A 157 18.75 -9.32 2.80
C SER A 157 20.06 -8.55 2.93
N ILE A 158 21.04 -8.92 2.11
CA ILE A 158 22.34 -8.25 2.03
C ILE A 158 22.44 -7.64 0.63
N ASP A 159 22.83 -6.38 0.53
CA ASP A 159 23.00 -5.71 -0.76
C ASP A 159 24.32 -6.13 -1.43
N GLU A 160 24.56 -5.66 -2.66
CA GLU A 160 25.78 -5.95 -3.43
C GLU A 160 27.08 -5.50 -2.72
N ARG A 161 26.96 -4.60 -1.73
CA ARG A 161 28.08 -4.03 -0.97
C ARG A 161 28.25 -4.72 0.39
N GLY A 162 27.49 -5.77 0.67
CA GLY A 162 27.55 -6.48 1.95
C GLY A 162 26.78 -5.79 3.07
N GLN A 163 25.98 -4.75 2.78
CA GLN A 163 25.21 -4.03 3.80
C GLN A 163 23.85 -4.69 4.04
N PRO A 164 23.44 -4.86 5.31
CA PRO A 164 22.14 -5.41 5.65
C PRO A 164 21.02 -4.40 5.33
N TRP A 165 19.96 -4.89 4.70
CA TRP A 165 18.76 -4.14 4.37
C TRP A 165 17.50 -4.97 4.58
N LEU A 166 16.43 -4.29 4.97
CA LEU A 166 15.10 -4.84 5.15
C LEU A 166 14.21 -4.39 3.99
N THR A 167 13.51 -5.35 3.39
CA THR A 167 12.58 -5.09 2.28
C THR A 167 11.14 -5.31 2.72
N LEU A 168 10.32 -4.28 2.54
CA LEU A 168 8.88 -4.33 2.71
C LEU A 168 8.20 -4.53 1.35
N ASN A 169 7.47 -5.64 1.19
CA ASN A 169 6.69 -5.92 -0.02
C ASN A 169 5.27 -5.35 0.13
N VAL A 170 5.00 -4.29 -0.63
CA VAL A 170 3.75 -3.54 -0.60
C VAL A 170 2.95 -3.85 -1.85
N VAL A 171 1.67 -4.14 -1.69
CA VAL A 171 0.72 -4.36 -2.78
C VAL A 171 -0.34 -3.29 -2.73
N TYR A 172 -0.47 -2.53 -3.80
CA TYR A 172 -1.63 -1.69 -4.03
C TYR A 172 -2.67 -2.46 -4.85
N ARG A 173 -3.87 -2.62 -4.32
CA ARG A 173 -5.00 -3.24 -5.00
C ARG A 173 -5.96 -2.17 -5.48
N PHE A 174 -6.20 -2.16 -6.78
CA PHE A 174 -7.19 -1.29 -7.41
C PHE A 174 -8.61 -1.78 -7.12
N VAL A 175 -9.61 -0.97 -7.47
CA VAL A 175 -11.01 -1.37 -7.45
C VAL A 175 -11.23 -2.67 -8.25
N PRO A 176 -12.23 -3.49 -7.90
CA PRO A 176 -12.51 -4.70 -8.66
C PRO A 176 -12.88 -4.36 -10.12
N MET A 177 -12.34 -5.15 -11.03
CA MET A 177 -12.36 -5.00 -12.48
C MET A 177 -13.05 -6.22 -13.10
N ILE A 178 -13.83 -6.01 -14.14
CA ILE A 178 -14.42 -7.07 -14.96
C ILE A 178 -13.86 -7.00 -16.38
N ARG A 179 -13.57 -8.17 -16.97
CA ARG A 179 -13.19 -8.24 -18.39
C ARG A 179 -14.39 -7.81 -19.24
N ARG A 180 -14.12 -7.04 -20.30
CA ARG A 180 -15.15 -6.53 -21.20
C ARG A 180 -16.02 -7.64 -21.77
N GLU A 181 -15.42 -8.76 -22.13
CA GLU A 181 -16.12 -9.92 -22.69
C GLU A 181 -17.06 -10.54 -21.64
N THR A 182 -16.62 -10.63 -20.39
CA THR A 182 -17.45 -11.10 -19.27
C THR A 182 -18.60 -10.13 -18.99
N LEU A 183 -18.35 -8.82 -19.03
CA LEU A 183 -19.41 -7.81 -18.89
C LEU A 183 -20.43 -7.91 -20.04
N ALA A 184 -19.94 -8.03 -21.28
CA ALA A 184 -20.80 -8.20 -22.45
C ALA A 184 -21.68 -9.45 -22.31
N GLN A 185 -21.11 -10.55 -21.82
CA GLN A 185 -21.84 -11.78 -21.58
C GLN A 185 -22.90 -11.63 -20.47
N GLN A 186 -22.59 -10.98 -19.35
CA GLN A 186 -23.56 -10.70 -18.29
C GLN A 186 -24.73 -9.83 -18.78
N LEU A 187 -24.46 -8.83 -19.63
CA LEU A 187 -25.51 -7.99 -20.23
C LEU A 187 -26.39 -8.78 -21.20
N LEU A 188 -25.80 -9.69 -21.98
CA LEU A 188 -26.53 -10.58 -22.87
C LEU A 188 -27.36 -11.62 -22.11
N GLU A 189 -26.88 -12.10 -20.96
CA GLU A 189 -27.65 -12.97 -20.06
C GLU A 189 -28.87 -12.27 -19.47
N ALA A 190 -28.79 -10.95 -19.23
CA ALA A 190 -29.97 -10.17 -18.86
C ALA A 190 -31.02 -10.11 -20.00
N TRP A 191 -30.62 -10.35 -21.26
CA TRP A 191 -31.51 -10.43 -22.43
C TRP A 191 -32.04 -11.84 -22.70
N HIS A 192 -31.61 -12.85 -21.92
CA HIS A 192 -32.00 -14.24 -22.10
C HIS A 192 -33.52 -14.51 -22.07
N PRO A 193 -34.37 -13.75 -21.33
CA PRO A 193 -35.82 -13.88 -21.43
C PRO A 193 -36.36 -13.61 -22.84
N VAL A 194 -35.72 -12.71 -23.60
CA VAL A 194 -36.10 -12.40 -24.99
C VAL A 194 -35.75 -13.57 -25.91
N LYS A 195 -34.58 -14.19 -25.72
CA LYS A 195 -34.14 -15.37 -26.49
C LYS A 195 -35.13 -16.53 -26.44
N ALA A 196 -35.75 -16.77 -25.28
CA ALA A 196 -36.74 -17.83 -25.11
C ALA A 196 -37.99 -17.66 -25.99
N HIS A 197 -38.36 -16.41 -26.32
CA HIS A 197 -39.53 -16.09 -27.16
C HIS A 197 -39.22 -16.08 -28.65
N VAL A 198 -37.93 -16.12 -29.01
CA VAL A 198 -37.41 -15.96 -30.37
C VAL A 198 -37.00 -17.30 -30.97
N ALA A 199 -36.71 -18.30 -30.12
CA ALA A 199 -36.16 -19.60 -30.52
C ALA A 199 -37.06 -20.46 -31.42
N GLU A 200 -38.36 -20.16 -31.50
CA GLU A 200 -39.33 -20.93 -32.31
C GLU A 200 -39.44 -20.42 -33.77
N ASP A 201 -38.91 -19.24 -34.08
CA ASP A 201 -38.94 -18.62 -35.41
C ASP A 201 -37.52 -18.38 -35.93
N SER A 202 -37.17 -18.99 -37.06
CA SER A 202 -35.81 -18.91 -37.63
C SER A 202 -35.42 -17.51 -38.10
N ALA A 203 -36.38 -16.68 -38.54
CA ALA A 203 -36.12 -15.32 -38.96
C ALA A 203 -35.84 -14.42 -37.75
N LEU A 204 -36.61 -14.60 -36.66
CA LEU A 204 -36.38 -13.90 -35.40
C LEU A 204 -35.07 -14.35 -34.75
N GLN A 205 -34.72 -15.63 -34.82
CA GLN A 205 -33.46 -16.16 -34.30
C GLN A 205 -32.25 -15.55 -35.03
N ASN A 206 -32.30 -15.45 -36.36
CA ASN A 206 -31.24 -14.78 -37.14
C ASN A 206 -31.09 -13.30 -36.76
N ALA A 207 -32.21 -12.56 -36.64
CA ALA A 207 -32.19 -11.16 -36.24
C ALA A 207 -31.63 -10.96 -34.81
N TYR A 208 -31.93 -11.89 -33.91
CA TYR A 208 -31.36 -11.91 -32.56
C TYR A 208 -29.84 -12.13 -32.60
N ASP A 209 -29.36 -13.11 -33.35
CA ASP A 209 -27.93 -13.41 -33.45
C ASP A 209 -27.13 -12.27 -34.09
N GLU A 210 -27.68 -11.61 -35.12
CA GLU A 210 -27.12 -10.38 -35.68
C GLU A 210 -27.05 -9.24 -34.66
N SER A 211 -28.09 -9.07 -33.84
CA SER A 211 -28.14 -8.07 -32.77
C SER A 211 -27.11 -8.34 -31.68
N VAL A 212 -26.93 -9.61 -31.30
CA VAL A 212 -25.89 -10.04 -30.34
C VAL A 212 -24.49 -9.78 -30.89
N ALA A 213 -24.25 -10.11 -32.16
CA ALA A 213 -22.97 -9.85 -32.82
C ALA A 213 -22.66 -8.35 -32.89
N ALA A 214 -23.63 -7.53 -33.30
CA ALA A 214 -23.52 -6.08 -33.35
C ALA A 214 -23.28 -5.47 -31.96
N PHE A 215 -23.97 -5.98 -30.93
CA PHE A 215 -23.75 -5.57 -29.54
C PHE A 215 -22.32 -5.87 -29.09
N ARG A 216 -21.83 -7.10 -29.29
CA ARG A 216 -20.44 -7.48 -28.93
C ARG A 216 -19.42 -6.61 -29.64
N ALA A 217 -19.58 -6.36 -30.94
CA ALA A 217 -18.70 -5.48 -31.71
C ALA A 217 -18.73 -4.03 -31.18
N ARG A 218 -19.91 -3.53 -30.81
CA ARG A 218 -20.06 -2.19 -30.24
C ARG A 218 -19.41 -2.07 -28.87
N VAL A 219 -19.56 -3.07 -28.01
CA VAL A 219 -18.90 -3.12 -26.70
C VAL A 219 -17.38 -3.14 -26.87
N ALA A 220 -16.85 -3.98 -27.77
CA ALA A 220 -15.42 -4.05 -28.07
C ALA A 220 -14.84 -2.72 -28.55
N ARG A 221 -15.61 -1.96 -29.33
CA ARG A 221 -15.20 -0.65 -29.83
C ARG A 221 -15.25 0.46 -28.77
N MET A 222 -16.23 0.41 -27.86
CA MET A 222 -16.49 1.50 -26.91
C MET A 222 -15.78 1.34 -25.57
N LEU A 223 -15.51 0.09 -25.15
CA LEU A 223 -14.94 -0.20 -23.83
C LEU A 223 -13.51 -0.73 -23.95
N PRO A 224 -12.63 -0.37 -23.00
CA PRO A 224 -11.34 -1.02 -22.85
C PRO A 224 -11.50 -2.50 -22.47
N ASP A 225 -10.44 -3.30 -22.60
CA ASP A 225 -10.46 -4.75 -22.33
C ASP A 225 -10.87 -5.12 -20.89
N VAL A 226 -10.63 -4.21 -19.94
CA VAL A 226 -11.11 -4.33 -18.55
C VAL A 226 -11.73 -3.02 -18.10
N VAL A 227 -12.86 -3.13 -17.42
CA VAL A 227 -13.63 -2.02 -16.87
C VAL A 227 -13.85 -2.21 -15.38
N GLU A 228 -14.04 -1.12 -14.65
CA GLU A 228 -14.35 -1.19 -13.23
C GLU A 228 -15.68 -1.92 -13.04
N SER A 229 -15.68 -2.93 -12.16
CA SER A 229 -16.90 -3.59 -11.76
C SER A 229 -17.65 -2.65 -10.80
N GLY A 230 -18.96 -2.45 -11.03
CA GLY A 230 -19.81 -1.73 -10.06
C GLY A 230 -20.01 -2.47 -8.73
N ARG A 231 -19.23 -3.53 -8.45
CA ARG A 231 -19.28 -4.25 -7.18
C ARG A 231 -18.68 -3.39 -6.08
N ALA A 232 -19.27 -3.44 -4.90
CA ALA A 232 -18.75 -2.74 -3.72
C ALA A 232 -17.30 -3.19 -3.43
N GLY A 233 -16.35 -2.28 -3.53
CA GLY A 233 -14.95 -2.55 -3.23
C GLY A 233 -14.08 -1.31 -3.43
N ALA A 234 -13.42 -0.88 -2.36
CA ALA A 234 -12.47 0.23 -2.41
C ALA A 234 -11.07 -0.23 -2.83
N GLU A 235 -10.26 0.71 -3.30
CA GLU A 235 -8.81 0.55 -3.42
C GLU A 235 -8.17 0.45 -2.03
N TYR A 236 -7.06 -0.28 -1.92
CA TYR A 236 -6.34 -0.39 -0.65
C TYR A 236 -4.87 -0.77 -0.81
N ILE A 237 -4.12 -0.48 0.24
CA ILE A 237 -2.72 -0.89 0.41
C ILE A 237 -2.70 -2.17 1.23
N ALA A 238 -1.79 -3.08 0.91
CA ALA A 238 -1.62 -4.35 1.60
C ALA A 238 -0.13 -4.75 1.64
N PHE A 239 0.21 -5.73 2.46
CA PHE A 239 1.58 -6.24 2.59
C PHE A 239 1.65 -7.75 2.43
N ARG A 240 2.78 -8.23 1.91
CA ARG A 240 3.11 -9.66 1.87
C ARG A 240 4.24 -9.95 2.86
N ARG A 241 4.19 -11.11 3.50
CA ARG A 241 5.31 -11.69 4.26
C ARG A 241 5.78 -12.97 3.60
N ARG A 242 6.91 -13.52 4.06
CA ARG A 242 7.29 -14.90 3.73
C ARG A 242 6.28 -15.91 4.27
N GLU A 243 6.01 -16.93 3.48
CA GLU A 243 5.15 -18.06 3.85
C GLU A 243 5.89 -18.97 4.85
N TRP A 244 5.15 -19.54 5.79
CA TRP A 244 5.70 -20.47 6.77
C TRP A 244 5.50 -21.90 6.30
N ASP A 245 6.61 -22.57 6.01
CA ASP A 245 6.61 -23.99 5.72
C ASP A 245 6.50 -24.77 7.02
N LYS A 246 5.32 -25.34 7.26
CA LYS A 246 5.02 -26.15 8.45
C LYS A 246 5.81 -27.44 8.49
N GLU A 247 6.13 -28.03 7.33
CA GLU A 247 6.86 -29.29 7.25
C GLU A 247 8.35 -29.07 7.50
N ALA A 248 8.92 -28.02 6.91
CA ALA A 248 10.32 -27.66 7.12
C ALA A 248 10.56 -26.89 8.42
N GLY A 249 9.52 -26.41 9.08
CA GLY A 249 9.62 -25.63 10.32
C GLY A 249 10.38 -24.31 10.15
N ARG A 250 10.25 -23.66 8.99
CA ARG A 250 10.93 -22.40 8.66
C ARG A 250 10.13 -21.57 7.66
N PHE A 251 10.46 -20.28 7.56
CA PHE A 251 9.96 -19.44 6.48
C PHE A 251 10.63 -19.81 5.15
N CYS A 252 9.86 -19.83 4.07
CA CYS A 252 10.36 -20.05 2.71
C CYS A 252 10.37 -18.72 1.91
N GLU A 253 10.85 -18.77 0.66
CA GLU A 253 10.93 -17.57 -0.19
C GLU A 253 9.59 -17.20 -0.84
N GLU A 254 8.56 -18.06 -0.72
CA GLU A 254 7.24 -17.75 -1.23
C GLU A 254 6.58 -16.65 -0.39
N LEU A 255 5.77 -15.81 -1.03
CA LEU A 255 5.08 -14.71 -0.36
C LEU A 255 3.61 -15.04 -0.13
N THR A 256 3.10 -14.71 1.05
CA THR A 256 1.69 -14.92 1.43
C THR A 256 0.74 -14.14 0.52
N THR A 257 -0.55 -14.48 0.60
CA THR A 257 -1.62 -13.56 0.17
C THR A 257 -1.49 -12.21 0.89
N PRO A 258 -1.76 -11.08 0.19
CA PRO A 258 -1.48 -9.77 0.73
C PRO A 258 -2.55 -9.37 1.76
N ARG A 259 -2.11 -8.78 2.87
CA ARG A 259 -2.96 -8.38 4.00
C ARG A 259 -3.14 -6.86 4.03
N MET A 260 -4.41 -6.44 4.08
CA MET A 260 -4.83 -5.05 3.94
C MET A 260 -4.35 -4.19 5.12
N LEU A 261 -3.75 -3.05 4.79
CA LEU A 261 -3.47 -1.94 5.69
C LEU A 261 -4.79 -1.21 6.02
N GLU A 262 -4.95 -0.78 7.26
CA GLU A 262 -6.10 0.02 7.64
C GLU A 262 -6.10 1.40 6.96
N SER A 263 -7.29 1.88 6.57
CA SER A 263 -7.45 3.12 5.81
C SER A 263 -6.89 4.36 6.50
N ARG A 264 -6.93 4.42 7.84
CA ARG A 264 -6.40 5.56 8.62
C ARG A 264 -4.89 5.74 8.48
N GLN A 265 -4.14 4.67 8.18
CA GLN A 265 -2.70 4.74 7.96
C GLN A 265 -2.34 5.24 6.57
N ALA A 266 -3.32 5.35 5.67
CA ALA A 266 -3.18 5.98 4.36
C ALA A 266 -3.52 7.49 4.38
N ASP A 267 -3.82 8.05 5.57
CA ASP A 267 -4.14 9.46 5.76
C ASP A 267 -3.11 10.12 6.69
N LEU A 268 -2.28 11.00 6.12
CA LEU A 268 -1.26 11.73 6.88
C LEU A 268 -1.86 12.70 7.90
N ALA A 269 -3.10 13.17 7.71
CA ALA A 269 -3.75 14.05 8.70
C ALA A 269 -4.03 13.32 10.03
N ARG A 270 -3.98 11.99 10.00
CA ARG A 270 -4.19 11.09 11.13
C ARG A 270 -2.90 10.55 11.73
N ILE A 271 -1.73 11.01 11.26
CA ILE A 271 -0.44 10.55 11.80
C ILE A 271 -0.36 10.80 13.31
N GLY A 272 0.18 9.84 14.04
CA GLY A 272 0.33 9.91 15.49
C GLY A 272 -0.95 9.65 16.28
N LEU A 273 -2.14 9.53 15.67
CA LEU A 273 -3.31 9.00 16.37
C LEU A 273 -3.01 7.60 16.89
N ALA A 274 -3.49 7.29 18.11
CA ALA A 274 -3.32 5.98 18.75
C ALA A 274 -3.52 4.86 17.72
N PRO A 275 -2.44 4.15 17.33
CA PRO A 275 -2.57 3.09 16.36
C PRO A 275 -3.37 1.96 17.03
N SER A 276 -4.52 1.52 16.48
CA SER A 276 -4.83 0.10 16.55
C SER A 276 -3.64 -0.63 15.95
N ASP A 277 -3.28 -1.72 16.61
CA ASP A 277 -2.21 -2.58 16.15
C ASP A 277 -2.39 -2.84 14.65
N PHE A 278 -1.28 -2.78 13.89
CA PHE A 278 -1.32 -3.19 12.49
C PHE A 278 -2.05 -4.56 12.46
N PRO A 279 -3.07 -4.76 11.59
CA PRO A 279 -3.82 -6.01 11.54
C PRO A 279 -2.89 -7.11 11.05
N ILE A 280 -2.18 -7.69 12.01
CA ILE A 280 -1.26 -8.77 11.80
C ILE A 280 -2.08 -10.03 11.80
N ASP A 281 -2.04 -10.73 10.67
CA ASP A 281 -2.55 -12.08 10.62
C ASP A 281 -1.48 -13.06 11.13
N ASP A 282 -1.68 -13.55 12.34
CA ASP A 282 -0.88 -14.62 12.93
C ASP A 282 -1.30 -16.01 12.43
N THR A 283 -2.38 -16.10 11.63
CA THR A 283 -2.87 -17.37 11.07
C THR A 283 -1.77 -18.07 10.29
N GLY A 284 -1.49 -19.31 10.66
CA GLY A 284 -0.47 -20.15 10.03
C GLY A 284 0.91 -20.08 10.68
N ILE A 285 1.18 -19.10 11.55
CA ILE A 285 2.47 -18.95 12.26
C ILE A 285 2.34 -18.97 13.78
N GLU A 286 1.16 -19.28 14.32
CA GLU A 286 0.89 -19.22 15.77
C GLU A 286 1.79 -20.17 16.56
N HIS A 287 2.06 -21.35 16.00
CA HIS A 287 2.99 -22.32 16.60
C HIS A 287 4.39 -21.73 16.70
N TRP A 288 4.89 -21.12 15.63
CA TRP A 288 6.20 -20.48 15.60
C TRP A 288 6.29 -19.31 16.59
N LEU A 289 5.27 -18.46 16.66
CA LEU A 289 5.20 -17.35 17.63
C LEU A 289 5.23 -17.85 19.09
N ARG A 290 4.56 -18.98 19.38
CA ARG A 290 4.61 -19.61 20.72
C ARG A 290 6.00 -20.12 21.05
N VAL A 291 6.69 -20.77 20.09
CA VAL A 291 8.06 -21.25 20.28
C VAL A 291 9.03 -20.08 20.52
N GLN A 292 8.96 -19.04 19.70
CA GLN A 292 9.75 -17.81 19.88
C GLN A 292 9.55 -17.18 21.27
N LYS A 293 8.28 -17.03 21.71
CA LYS A 293 7.96 -16.51 23.04
C LYS A 293 8.49 -17.39 24.17
N ALA A 294 8.50 -18.71 24.01
CA ALA A 294 9.07 -19.64 24.99
C ALA A 294 10.60 -19.53 25.09
N VAL A 295 11.29 -19.32 23.96
CA VAL A 295 12.75 -19.14 23.91
C VAL A 295 13.18 -17.78 24.46
N SER A 296 12.38 -16.72 24.22
CA SER A 296 12.66 -15.36 24.68
C SER A 296 12.38 -15.10 26.17
N LYS A 297 11.70 -16.01 26.89
CA LYS A 297 11.61 -15.95 28.35
C LYS A 297 12.90 -16.51 28.94
N PRO A 298 13.78 -15.69 29.54
CA PRO A 298 14.89 -16.25 30.31
C PRO A 298 14.30 -17.10 31.44
N ASN A 299 14.95 -18.22 31.76
CA ASN A 299 14.70 -18.98 32.97
C ASN A 299 14.97 -18.08 34.19
N SER A 300 14.00 -17.23 34.56
CA SER A 300 13.98 -16.55 35.85
C SER A 300 13.47 -17.53 36.91
N ALA A 301 14.24 -18.59 37.15
CA ALA A 301 14.16 -19.45 38.32
C ALA A 301 15.23 -20.56 38.23
N ARG A 302 16.41 -20.29 38.79
CA ARG A 302 17.05 -21.12 39.82
C ARG A 302 18.31 -20.46 40.33
#